data_AF-A0A255PEA9-F1
#
_entry.id   AF-A0A255PEA9-F1
#
_cell.length_a   1.000
_cell.length_b   1.000
_cell.length_c   1.000
_cell.angle_alpha   90.00
_cell.angle_beta   90.00
_cell.angle_gamma   90.00
#
_symmetry.space_group_name_H-M   'P 1'
#
loop_
_entity.id
_entity.type
_entity.pdbx_description
1 polymer ?
#
loop_
_entity_poly.entity_id
_entity_poly.type
_entity_poly.pdbx_seq_one_letter_code
_entity_poly.pdbx_strand_id
1 'polypeptide(L)' 'MANYQVTGRNNEGSPLVSVSIGAIDQEQHVVDEMTVVNAVRNCLLAVPGVQSVLAQKYQQVITNV' A
#
# COMPACT_ATOMS: atom_id res chain seq x y z
N MET A 1 -12.32 -6.95 5.18
CA MET A 1 -11.84 -5.94 4.22
C MET A 1 -10.35 -6.14 4.03
N ALA A 2 -9.82 -5.89 2.84
CA ALA A 2 -8.39 -6.05 2.58
C ALA A 2 -7.64 -4.77 2.98
N ASN A 3 -6.65 -4.91 3.85
CA ASN A 3 -5.76 -3.81 4.20
C ASN A 3 -4.53 -3.88 3.30
N TYR A 4 -4.13 -2.77 2.71
CA TYR A 4 -2.88 -2.70 1.96
C TYR A 4 -1.84 -1.92 2.78
N GLN A 5 -0.60 -2.40 2.81
CA GLN A 5 0.52 -1.66 3.37
C GLN A 5 1.54 -1.41 2.27
N VAL A 6 1.83 -0.15 2.01
CA VAL A 6 2.81 0.29 1.01
C VAL A 6 4.00 0.89 1.74
N THR A 7 5.17 0.26 1.63
CA THR A 7 6.38 0.65 2.36
C THR A 7 7.48 1.05 1.39
N GLY A 8 7.95 2.29 1.49
CA GLY A 8 9.16 2.77 0.83
C GLY A 8 10.39 2.39 1.64
N ARG A 9 11.42 1.87 0.95
CA ARG A 9 12.67 1.39 1.54
C ARG A 9 13.88 2.09 0.92
N ASN A 10 14.94 2.24 1.71
CA ASN A 10 16.23 2.75 1.26
C ASN A 10 17.06 1.65 0.55
N ASN A 11 18.30 1.99 0.15
CA ASN A 11 19.23 1.08 -0.53
C ASN A 11 19.60 -0.17 0.30
N GLU A 12 19.52 -0.06 1.63
CA GLU A 12 19.84 -1.14 2.57
C GLU A 12 18.62 -2.05 2.82
N GLY A 13 17.49 -1.76 2.19
CA GLY A 13 16.23 -2.48 2.42
C GLY A 13 15.50 -2.07 3.71
N SER A 14 16.00 -1.07 4.43
CA SER A 14 15.37 -0.56 5.65
C SER A 14 14.13 0.27 5.32
N PRO A 15 13.02 0.12 6.07
CA PRO A 15 11.81 0.89 5.85
C PRO A 15 12.03 2.36 6.22
N LEU A 16 11.76 3.27 5.30
CA LEU A 16 11.82 4.73 5.54
C LEU A 16 10.44 5.31 5.85
N VAL A 17 9.42 4.84 5.13
CA VAL A 17 8.05 5.33 5.22
C VAL A 17 7.09 4.19 4.92
N SER A 18 5.98 4.13 5.65
CA SER A 18 4.94 3.12 5.44
C SER A 18 3.57 3.79 5.44
N VAL A 19 2.77 3.48 4.44
CA VAL A 19 1.40 3.95 4.27
C VAL A 19 0.48 2.74 4.40
N SER A 20 -0.50 2.82 5.30
CA SER A 20 -1.54 1.81 5.46
C SER A 20 -2.84 2.31 4.84
N ILE A 21 -3.44 1.48 3.99
CA ILE A 21 -4.75 1.70 3.36
C ILE A 21 -5.70 0.69 4.00
N GLY A 22 -6.54 1.15 4.93
CA GLY A 22 -7.49 0.29 5.64
C GLY A 22 -8.77 -0.01 4.86
N ALA A 23 -9.21 0.94 4.04
CA ALA A 23 -10.34 0.77 3.14
C ALA A 23 -10.23 1.79 2.00
N ILE A 24 -10.79 1.42 0.85
CA ILE A 24 -11.02 2.32 -0.28
C ILE A 24 -12.53 2.40 -0.41
N ASP A 25 -13.11 3.51 0.05
CA ASP A 25 -14.53 3.77 -0.04
C ASP A 25 -14.78 4.80 -1.14
N GLN A 26 -15.61 4.44 -2.12
CA GLN A 26 -15.96 5.28 -3.26
C GLN A 26 -17.48 5.22 -3.43
N GLU A 27 -18.15 6.38 -3.45
CA GLU A 27 -19.63 6.46 -3.60
C GLU A 27 -20.14 5.75 -4.87
N GLN A 28 -19.30 5.70 -5.91
CA GLN A 28 -19.46 4.87 -7.10
C GLN A 28 -18.10 4.22 -7.39
N HIS A 29 -18.06 3.00 -7.93
CA HIS A 29 -16.78 2.37 -8.33
C HIS A 29 -16.19 3.12 -9.53
N VAL A 30 -15.28 4.06 -9.26
CA VAL A 30 -14.62 4.88 -10.28
C VAL A 30 -13.26 4.30 -10.66
N VAL A 31 -12.52 3.77 -9.68
CA VAL A 31 -11.17 3.21 -9.90
C VAL A 31 -10.97 1.92 -9.13
N ASP A 32 -10.23 0.99 -9.75
CA ASP A 32 -9.86 -0.25 -9.10
C ASP A 32 -8.93 -0.02 -7.91
N GLU A 33 -9.06 -0.84 -6.86
CA GLU A 33 -8.23 -0.75 -5.66
C GLU A 33 -6.72 -0.78 -5.99
N MET A 34 -6.33 -1.61 -6.96
CA MET A 34 -4.93 -1.73 -7.38
C MET A 34 -4.40 -0.43 -8.00
N THR A 35 -5.25 0.35 -8.66
CA THR A 35 -4.89 1.67 -9.21
C THR A 35 -4.54 2.64 -8.09
N VAL A 36 -5.30 2.63 -6.99
CA VAL A 36 -5.01 3.43 -5.79
C VAL A 36 -3.68 2.99 -5.16
N VAL A 37 -3.48 1.68 -4.98
CA VAL A 37 -2.23 1.13 -4.43
C VAL A 37 -1.02 1.51 -5.31
N ASN A 38 -1.16 1.44 -6.62
CA ASN A 38 -0.09 1.81 -7.56
C ASN A 38 0.18 3.32 -7.56
N ALA A 39 -0.84 4.16 -7.41
CA ALA A 39 -0.66 5.60 -7.25
C ALA A 39 0.13 5.92 -5.97
N VAL A 40 -0.17 5.26 -4.85
CA VAL A 40 0.60 5.40 -3.60
C VAL A 40 2.03 4.89 -3.77
N ARG A 41 2.24 3.78 -4.49
CA ARG A 41 3.59 3.30 -4.82
C ARG A 41 4.40 4.36 -5.59
N ASN A 42 3.81 4.94 -6.63
CA ASN A 42 4.47 5.96 -7.44
C ASN A 42 4.76 7.23 -6.64
N CYS A 43 3.86 7.63 -5.75
CA CYS A 43 4.08 8.74 -4.83
C CYS A 43 5.28 8.47 -3.91
N LEU A 44 5.37 7.27 -3.33
CA LEU A 44 6.48 6.89 -2.46
C LEU A 44 7.83 6.78 -3.19
N LEU A 45 7.83 6.43 -4.48
CA LEU A 45 9.05 6.45 -5.30
C LEU A 45 9.60 7.86 -5.52
N ALA A 46 8.79 8.91 -5.40
CA ALA A 46 9.24 10.29 -5.51
C ALA A 46 9.86 10.82 -4.20
N VAL A 47 9.76 10.07 -3.09
CA VAL A 47 10.31 10.49 -1.80
C VAL A 47 11.84 10.35 -1.80
N PRO A 48 12.61 11.41 -1.48
CA PRO A 48 14.06 11.32 -1.41
C PRO A 48 14.54 10.21 -0.46
N GLY A 49 15.46 9.39 -0.93
CA GLY A 49 16.01 8.26 -0.17
C GLY A 49 15.23 6.94 -0.33
N VAL A 50 14.01 6.98 -0.87
CA VAL A 50 13.30 5.75 -1.27
C VAL A 50 13.88 5.25 -2.59
N GLN A 51 14.30 3.99 -2.61
CA GLN A 51 14.83 3.32 -3.80
C GLN A 51 13.96 2.15 -4.26
N SER A 52 13.18 1.58 -3.35
CA SER A 52 12.23 0.52 -3.67
C SER A 52 10.96 0.69 -2.85
N VAL A 53 9.83 0.26 -3.42
CA VAL A 53 8.53 0.29 -2.75
C VAL A 53 7.91 -1.09 -2.80
N LEU A 54 7.58 -1.63 -1.63
CA LEU A 54 6.88 -2.90 -1.47
C LEU A 54 5.43 -2.62 -1.10
N ALA A 55 4.46 -3.27 -1.75
CA ALA A 55 3.09 -3.28 -1.24
C ALA A 55 2.64 -4.69 -0.89
N GLN A 56 2.03 -4.84 0.28
CA GLN A 56 1.55 -6.09 0.84
C GLN A 56 0.05 -5.99 1.10
N LYS A 57 -0.71 -7.02 0.73
CA LYS A 57 -2.14 -7.13 1.00
C LYS A 57 -2.33 -8.04 2.22
N TYR A 58 -2.88 -7.48 3.28
CA TYR A 58 -3.28 -8.20 4.47
C TYR A 58 -4.78 -8.47 4.39
N GLN A 59 -5.13 -9.75 4.29
CA GLN A 59 -6.51 -10.20 4.39
C GLN A 59 -6.75 -10.71 5.80
N GLN A 60 -7.73 -10.13 6.50
CA GLN A 60 -8.21 -10.71 7.74
C GLN A 60 -8.98 -11.98 7.40
N VAL A 61 -8.39 -13.14 7.72
CA VAL A 61 -9.08 -14.42 7.64
C VAL A 61 -9.86 -14.58 8.95
N ILE A 62 -11.19 -14.44 8.90
CA ILE A 62 -12.04 -14.85 10.01
C ILE A 62 -12.20 -16.36 9.88
N THR A 63 -11.48 -17.13 10.69
CA THR A 63 -11.74 -18.56 10.84
C THR A 63 -12.95 -18.71 11.76
N ASN A 64 -14.13 -19.00 11.19
CA ASN A 64 -15.23 -19.50 11.98
C ASN A 64 -14.86 -20.92 12.45
N VAL A 65 -14.57 -21.07 13.74
CA VAL A 65 -14.45 -22.38 14.41
C VAL A 65 -15.80 -22.88 14.89
#